data_AF-A0A4Q1KGZ4-F1
#
_entry.id   AF-A0A4Q1KGZ4-F1
#
_cell.length_a   1.000
_cell.length_b   1.000
_cell.length_c   1.000
_cell.angle_alpha   90.00
_cell.angle_beta   90.00
_cell.angle_gamma   90.00
#
_symmetry.space_group_name_H-M   'P 1'
#
loop_
_entity.id
_entity.type
_entity.pdbx_description
1 polymer ?
#
loop_
_entity_poly.entity_id
_entity_poly.type
_entity_poly.pdbx_seq_one_letter_code
_entity_poly.pdbx_strand_id
1 'polypeptide(L)'
;MPLPLVETPTARLQAIHNSPDLAAALVDVYVNDELLLNDFAFRTATPFIDVPAGVELSIDVAPSTSTSSAESIYNLTATLAEGETYILVANGIVSPTGYSVGPNFAINVFAQGREVASNPANTDVLVNHGSPDAPTVDVVETSVPAGTIVDNISFPDFGGYLELPNLDFTLDVRDETGTV
;
A
#
# COMPACT_ATOMS: atom_id res chain seq x y z
N MET A 1 34.61 26.88 11.73
CA MET A 1 33.32 26.98 11.03
C MET A 1 32.64 25.62 11.16
N PRO A 2 31.40 25.54 11.63
CA PRO A 2 30.66 24.29 11.56
C PRO A 2 30.43 23.92 10.08
N LEU A 3 30.50 22.63 9.75
CA LEU A 3 30.20 22.13 8.41
C LEU A 3 28.73 22.45 8.09
N PRO A 4 28.37 22.81 6.85
CA PRO A 4 26.96 22.90 6.45
C PRO A 4 26.29 21.54 6.68
N LEU A 5 25.14 21.54 7.35
CA LEU A 5 24.26 20.37 7.37
C LEU A 5 23.73 20.19 5.95
N VAL A 6 24.13 19.10 5.30
CA VAL A 6 23.47 18.63 4.08
C VAL A 6 22.28 17.83 4.57
N GLU A 7 21.09 18.44 4.53
CA GLU A 7 19.84 17.72 4.75
C GLU A 7 19.67 16.77 3.56
N THR A 8 19.59 15.46 3.83
CA THR A 8 19.21 14.49 2.79
C THR A 8 17.72 14.68 2.54
N PRO A 9 17.28 14.98 1.30
CA PRO A 9 15.86 15.10 1.00
C PRO A 9 15.12 13.81 1.37
N THR A 10 13.98 13.93 2.04
CA THR A 10 13.15 12.78 2.42
C THR A 10 11.72 12.90 1.88
N ALA A 11 11.08 11.74 1.76
CA ALA A 11 9.64 11.58 1.53
C ALA A 11 9.07 10.72 2.66
N ARG A 12 7.75 10.79 2.84
CA ARG A 12 7.01 9.96 3.81
C ARG A 12 6.44 8.75 3.10
N LEU A 13 6.58 7.56 3.69
CA LEU A 13 6.13 6.31 3.07
C LEU A 13 5.41 5.43 4.08
N GLN A 14 4.23 4.92 3.73
CA GLN A 14 3.63 3.75 4.37
C GLN A 14 3.70 2.56 3.42
N ALA A 15 4.23 1.43 3.91
CA ALA A 15 4.19 0.17 3.21
C ALA A 15 3.09 -0.74 3.80
N ILE A 16 2.34 -1.40 2.94
CA ILE A 16 1.26 -2.33 3.29
C ILE A 16 1.53 -3.66 2.58
N HIS A 17 1.59 -4.75 3.34
CA HIS A 17 1.72 -6.08 2.79
C HIS A 17 0.36 -6.73 2.61
N ASN A 18 -0.08 -6.86 1.36
CA ASN A 18 -1.38 -7.45 1.02
C ASN A 18 -1.30 -8.59 -0.02
N SER A 19 -0.10 -9.07 -0.37
CA SER A 19 0.06 -10.31 -1.13
C SER A 19 -0.45 -11.50 -0.30
N PRO A 20 -1.49 -12.24 -0.75
CA PRO A 20 -2.03 -13.39 -0.03
C PRO A 20 -1.25 -14.69 -0.32
N ASP A 21 -0.09 -14.58 -0.97
CA ASP A 21 0.75 -15.73 -1.29
C ASP A 21 1.41 -16.30 -0.03
N LEU A 22 1.25 -17.60 0.22
CA LEU A 22 1.90 -18.28 1.34
C LEU A 22 3.42 -18.23 1.25
N ALA A 23 3.99 -18.22 0.04
CA ALA A 23 5.43 -18.08 -0.16
C ALA A 23 5.95 -16.67 0.19
N ALA A 24 5.05 -15.69 0.23
CA ALA A 24 5.31 -14.31 0.66
C ALA A 24 4.53 -13.98 1.94
N ALA A 25 4.25 -14.96 2.82
CA ALA A 25 3.56 -14.67 4.08
C ALA A 25 4.39 -13.75 4.99
N LEU A 26 5.72 -13.84 4.87
CA LEU A 26 6.72 -12.97 5.46
C LEU A 26 7.73 -12.63 4.36
N VAL A 27 8.11 -11.36 4.24
CA VAL A 27 9.13 -10.91 3.28
C VAL A 27 10.08 -9.93 3.94
N ASP A 28 11.30 -9.88 3.43
CA ASP A 28 12.23 -8.80 3.73
C ASP A 28 12.11 -7.72 2.65
N VAL A 29 12.19 -6.46 3.05
CA VAL A 29 12.16 -5.31 2.14
C VAL A 29 13.47 -4.56 2.28
N TYR A 30 14.19 -4.43 1.17
CA TYR A 30 15.42 -3.67 1.06
C TYR A 30 15.19 -2.40 0.25
N VAL A 31 15.87 -1.32 0.63
CA VAL A 31 15.94 -0.09 -0.16
C VAL A 31 17.41 0.23 -0.41
N ASN A 32 17.82 0.28 -1.68
CA ASN A 32 19.22 0.49 -2.08
C ASN A 32 20.20 -0.48 -1.38
N ASP A 33 19.86 -1.78 -1.41
CA ASP A 33 20.59 -2.88 -0.76
C ASP A 33 20.62 -2.87 0.78
N GLU A 34 20.01 -1.88 1.43
CA GLU A 34 19.89 -1.82 2.89
C GLU A 34 18.55 -2.42 3.35
N LEU A 35 18.60 -3.30 4.35
CA LEU A 35 17.40 -3.91 4.93
C LEU A 35 16.56 -2.86 5.67
N LEU A 36 15.38 -2.57 5.14
CA LEU A 36 14.44 -1.60 5.71
C LEU A 36 13.40 -2.27 6.61
N LEU A 37 12.78 -3.36 6.14
CA LEU A 37 11.78 -4.12 6.88
C LEU A 37 12.20 -5.59 6.91
N ASN A 38 12.31 -6.17 8.10
CA ASN A 38 12.65 -7.57 8.31
C ASN A 38 11.40 -8.36 8.69
N ASP A 39 11.18 -9.53 8.09
CA ASP A 39 10.02 -10.39 8.38
C ASP A 39 8.67 -9.64 8.29
N PHE A 40 8.49 -8.79 7.27
CA PHE A 40 7.27 -7.99 7.09
C PHE A 40 6.09 -8.91 6.74
N ALA A 41 5.10 -8.97 7.62
CA ALA A 41 4.04 -9.97 7.56
C ALA A 41 2.84 -9.54 6.71
N PHE A 42 2.23 -10.51 6.01
CA PHE A 42 0.95 -10.32 5.34
C PHE A 42 -0.13 -9.74 6.28
N ARG A 43 -0.93 -8.82 5.74
CA ARG A 43 -1.98 -8.04 6.44
C ARG A 43 -1.45 -7.14 7.55
N THR A 44 -0.24 -6.63 7.38
CA THR A 44 0.30 -5.57 8.24
C THR A 44 0.71 -4.36 7.42
N ALA A 45 0.83 -3.23 8.11
CA ALA A 45 1.25 -1.96 7.55
C ALA A 45 2.27 -1.30 8.48
N THR A 46 3.20 -0.56 7.91
CA THR A 46 4.10 0.29 8.70
C THR A 46 3.37 1.55 9.17
N PRO A 47 3.87 2.26 10.20
CA PRO A 47 3.62 3.70 10.27
C PRO A 47 4.20 4.40 9.03
N PHE A 48 3.89 5.68 8.84
CA PHE A 48 4.63 6.48 7.87
C PHE A 48 6.06 6.69 8.36
N ILE A 49 7.02 6.27 7.53
CA ILE A 49 8.46 6.35 7.78
C ILE A 49 9.13 7.29 6.79
N ASP A 50 10.28 7.85 7.17
CA ASP A 50 11.10 8.64 6.27
C ASP A 50 11.92 7.72 5.35
N VAL A 51 11.93 8.04 4.06
CA VAL A 51 12.75 7.38 3.05
C VAL A 51 13.48 8.43 2.20
N PRO A 52 14.64 8.12 1.60
CA PRO A 52 15.35 9.08 0.77
C PRO A 52 14.50 9.53 -0.42
N ALA A 53 14.58 10.81 -0.78
CA ALA A 53 13.86 11.41 -1.89
C ALA A 53 14.80 12.16 -2.83
N GLY A 54 14.30 12.52 -4.01
CA GLY A 54 15.06 13.21 -5.06
C GLY A 54 16.12 12.35 -5.75
N VAL A 55 16.17 11.06 -5.43
CA VAL A 55 17.07 10.06 -6.01
C VAL A 55 16.27 8.82 -6.42
N GLU A 56 16.79 8.07 -7.39
CA GLU A 56 16.22 6.77 -7.75
C GLU A 56 16.51 5.78 -6.62
N LEU A 57 15.44 5.14 -6.13
CA LEU A 57 15.48 4.06 -5.15
C LEU A 57 15.28 2.73 -5.85
N SER A 58 16.04 1.72 -5.44
CA SER A 58 15.75 0.31 -5.70
C SER A 58 15.00 -0.26 -4.50
N ILE A 59 13.74 -0.65 -4.67
CA ILE A 59 12.93 -1.30 -3.64
C ILE A 59 12.84 -2.78 -3.99
N ASP A 60 13.50 -3.60 -3.18
CA ASP A 60 13.60 -5.04 -3.38
C ASP A 60 12.78 -5.77 -2.32
N VAL A 61 11.92 -6.68 -2.77
CA VAL A 61 11.19 -7.61 -1.91
C VAL A 61 11.85 -8.96 -2.06
N ALA A 62 12.28 -9.56 -0.95
CA ALA A 62 12.95 -10.84 -0.90
C ALA A 62 12.23 -11.80 0.08
N PRO A 63 12.44 -13.12 -0.01
CA PRO A 63 11.93 -14.06 0.98
C PRO A 63 12.45 -13.70 2.38
N SER A 64 11.70 -13.99 3.44
CA SER A 64 12.14 -13.72 4.82
C SER A 64 13.39 -14.48 5.28
N THR A 65 13.85 -15.44 4.49
CA THR A 65 15.12 -16.14 4.71
C THR A 65 16.30 -15.48 4.01
N SER A 66 16.07 -14.34 3.35
CA SER A 66 17.08 -13.65 2.56
C SER A 66 18.24 -13.18 3.44
N THR A 67 19.42 -13.13 2.83
CA THR A 67 20.61 -12.57 3.46
C THR A 67 21.08 -11.28 2.78
N SER A 68 20.48 -10.94 1.64
CA SER A 68 20.72 -9.70 0.90
C SER A 68 19.62 -9.43 -0.14
N SER A 69 19.57 -8.20 -0.65
CA SER A 69 18.74 -7.78 -1.79
C SER A 69 18.99 -8.58 -3.08
N ALA A 70 20.13 -9.26 -3.22
CA ALA A 70 20.41 -10.09 -4.40
C ALA A 70 19.46 -11.30 -4.55
N GLU A 71 18.74 -11.65 -3.48
CA GLU A 71 17.72 -12.71 -3.46
C GLU A 71 16.31 -12.17 -3.76
N SER A 72 16.23 -10.92 -4.25
CA SER A 72 14.98 -10.24 -4.62
C SER A 72 14.12 -11.08 -5.56
N ILE A 73 12.85 -11.24 -5.18
CA ILE A 73 11.79 -11.88 -5.95
C ILE A 73 10.94 -10.84 -6.70
N TYR A 74 11.02 -9.57 -6.30
CA TYR A 74 10.40 -8.46 -6.99
C TYR A 74 11.18 -7.17 -6.73
N ASN A 75 11.41 -6.41 -7.79
CA ASN A 75 12.08 -5.12 -7.72
C ASN A 75 11.18 -4.03 -8.32
N LEU A 76 11.09 -2.90 -7.62
CA LEU A 76 10.52 -1.66 -8.12
C LEU A 76 11.57 -0.56 -8.03
N THR A 77 11.88 0.09 -9.14
CA THR A 77 12.63 1.35 -9.11
C THR A 77 11.66 2.53 -9.10
N ALA A 78 11.89 3.49 -8.20
CA ALA A 78 11.06 4.67 -8.07
C ALA A 78 11.88 5.89 -7.64
N THR A 79 11.53 7.08 -8.13
CA THR A 79 12.04 8.35 -7.61
C THR A 79 10.92 9.04 -6.84
N LEU A 80 11.11 9.18 -5.53
CA LEU A 80 10.16 9.88 -4.66
C LEU A 80 10.47 11.37 -4.65
N ALA A 81 9.45 12.22 -4.71
CA ALA A 81 9.62 13.66 -4.61
C ALA A 81 9.80 14.08 -3.14
N GLU A 82 10.67 15.08 -2.92
CA GLU A 82 10.95 15.62 -1.59
C GLU A 82 9.68 16.19 -0.95
N GLY A 83 9.42 15.85 0.31
CA GLY A 83 8.28 16.34 1.08
C GLY A 83 6.93 15.71 0.73
N GLU A 84 6.87 14.82 -0.25
CA GLU A 84 5.64 14.10 -0.63
C GLU A 84 5.41 12.85 0.24
N THR A 85 4.15 12.41 0.26
CA THR A 85 3.71 11.26 1.06
C THR A 85 3.14 10.16 0.17
N TYR A 86 3.63 8.93 0.35
CA TYR A 86 3.32 7.79 -0.49
C TYR A 86 2.73 6.64 0.32
N ILE A 87 1.81 5.89 -0.29
CA ILE A 87 1.33 4.60 0.20
C ILE A 87 1.70 3.54 -0.84
N LEU A 88 2.42 2.51 -0.42
CA LEU A 88 2.81 1.38 -1.25
C LEU A 88 2.08 0.14 -0.75
N VAL A 89 1.33 -0.51 -1.64
CA VAL A 89 0.61 -1.75 -1.33
C VAL A 89 1.19 -2.88 -2.17
N ALA A 90 1.84 -3.84 -1.51
CA ALA A 90 2.27 -5.07 -2.15
C ALA A 90 1.08 -6.01 -2.32
N ASN A 91 0.73 -6.34 -3.55
CA ASN A 91 -0.43 -7.15 -3.93
C ASN A 91 -0.02 -8.30 -4.86
N GLY A 92 -0.96 -9.20 -5.15
CA GLY A 92 -0.77 -10.27 -6.13
C GLY A 92 0.00 -11.48 -5.58
N ILE A 93 0.42 -12.37 -6.47
CA ILE A 93 1.01 -13.68 -6.13
C ILE A 93 2.42 -13.81 -6.71
N VAL A 94 3.34 -14.38 -5.94
CA VAL A 94 4.74 -14.65 -6.36
C VAL A 94 4.85 -16.06 -6.98
N SER A 95 4.14 -17.02 -6.40
CA SER A 95 4.14 -18.44 -6.72
C SER A 95 3.41 -18.73 -8.04
N PRO A 96 4.00 -19.48 -8.98
CA PRO A 96 3.35 -19.84 -10.23
C PRO A 96 2.34 -20.99 -10.07
N THR A 97 2.21 -21.58 -8.88
CA THR A 97 1.35 -22.73 -8.58
C THR A 97 0.59 -22.51 -7.28
N GLY A 98 -0.53 -23.22 -7.09
CA GLY A 98 -1.34 -23.14 -5.86
C GLY A 98 -2.43 -22.08 -5.86
N TYR A 99 -2.48 -21.22 -6.88
CA TYR A 99 -3.48 -20.18 -7.06
C TYR A 99 -4.21 -20.36 -8.40
N SER A 100 -5.52 -20.12 -8.42
CA SER A 100 -6.38 -20.43 -9.56
C SER A 100 -6.05 -19.57 -10.78
N VAL A 101 -5.94 -18.25 -10.60
CA VAL A 101 -5.46 -17.26 -11.57
C VAL A 101 -5.18 -15.95 -10.80
N GLY A 102 -4.04 -15.81 -10.14
CA GLY A 102 -3.70 -14.56 -9.44
C GLY A 102 -2.78 -13.70 -10.31
N PRO A 103 -3.00 -12.38 -10.47
CA PRO A 103 -2.05 -11.51 -11.14
C PRO A 103 -0.70 -11.55 -10.42
N ASN A 104 0.37 -11.38 -11.20
CA ASN A 104 1.73 -11.39 -10.69
C ASN A 104 1.89 -10.37 -9.56
N PHE A 105 2.76 -10.69 -8.60
CA PHE A 105 3.14 -9.79 -7.53
C PHE A 105 3.53 -8.40 -8.08
N ALA A 106 3.00 -7.35 -7.47
CA ALA A 106 3.28 -5.98 -7.82
C ALA A 106 3.16 -5.07 -6.61
N ILE A 107 3.86 -3.93 -6.64
CA ILE A 107 3.69 -2.85 -5.68
C ILE A 107 2.87 -1.74 -6.34
N ASN A 108 1.66 -1.49 -5.82
CA ASN A 108 0.82 -0.38 -6.23
C ASN A 108 1.20 0.87 -5.43
N VAL A 109 1.49 1.96 -6.14
CA VAL A 109 1.96 3.22 -5.55
C VAL A 109 0.86 4.27 -5.60
N PHE A 110 0.55 4.86 -4.46
CA PHE A 110 -0.33 6.02 -4.35
C PHE A 110 0.44 7.23 -3.83
N ALA A 111 0.62 8.24 -4.67
CA ALA A 111 1.49 9.39 -4.43
C ALA A 111 0.84 10.57 -3.70
N GLN A 112 -0.41 10.42 -3.25
CA GLN A 112 -1.17 11.48 -2.57
C GLN A 112 -1.48 11.09 -1.12
N GLY A 113 -0.63 10.29 -0.48
CA GLY A 113 -0.86 9.81 0.88
C GLY A 113 -1.08 10.96 1.86
N ARG A 114 -1.91 10.73 2.88
CA ARG A 114 -2.23 11.71 3.91
C ARG A 114 -2.01 11.11 5.29
N GLU A 115 -1.23 11.80 6.11
CA GLU A 115 -1.06 11.48 7.55
C GLU A 115 -2.10 12.19 8.41
N VAL A 116 -2.77 13.20 7.86
CA VAL A 116 -3.80 14.01 8.53
C VAL A 116 -4.92 14.29 7.53
N ALA A 117 -6.17 14.29 7.99
CA ALA A 117 -7.32 14.66 7.17
C ALA A 117 -7.19 16.10 6.64
N SER A 118 -7.73 16.35 5.44
CA SER A 118 -7.78 17.69 4.84
C SER A 118 -8.59 18.69 5.69
N ASN A 119 -9.58 18.18 6.43
CA ASN A 119 -10.44 18.94 7.33
C ASN A 119 -10.41 18.29 8.73
N PRO A 120 -10.01 19.02 9.79
CA PRO A 120 -9.92 18.48 11.14
C PRO A 120 -11.26 18.05 11.76
N ALA A 121 -12.40 18.44 11.17
CA ALA A 121 -13.73 17.98 11.57
C ALA A 121 -14.11 16.62 10.97
N ASN A 122 -13.31 16.09 10.04
CA ASN A 122 -13.56 14.88 9.28
C ASN A 122 -12.44 13.84 9.50
N THR A 123 -12.73 12.62 9.07
CA THR A 123 -11.82 11.50 8.88
C THR A 123 -11.74 11.21 7.38
N ASP A 124 -10.52 11.20 6.85
CA ASP A 124 -10.28 10.86 5.44
C ASP A 124 -10.08 9.34 5.31
N VAL A 125 -10.84 8.71 4.41
CA VAL A 125 -10.78 7.27 4.11
C VAL A 125 -10.29 7.08 2.68
N LEU A 126 -9.29 6.23 2.49
CA LEU A 126 -8.81 5.78 1.18
C LEU A 126 -9.03 4.28 1.07
N VAL A 127 -9.62 3.84 -0.05
CA VAL A 127 -9.83 2.42 -0.35
C VAL A 127 -8.86 2.00 -1.46
N ASN A 128 -8.16 0.89 -1.25
CA ASN A 128 -7.44 0.16 -2.30
C ASN A 128 -8.12 -1.21 -2.50
N HIS A 129 -8.39 -1.57 -3.75
CA HIS A 129 -8.89 -2.90 -4.05
C HIS A 129 -7.73 -3.91 -4.09
N GLY A 130 -7.39 -4.47 -2.93
CA GLY A 130 -6.28 -5.40 -2.79
C GLY A 130 -6.58 -6.88 -3.08
N SER A 131 -7.81 -7.27 -3.41
CA SER A 131 -8.17 -8.68 -3.67
C SER A 131 -8.01 -9.06 -5.14
N PRO A 132 -7.00 -9.85 -5.54
CA PRO A 132 -6.80 -10.21 -6.95
C PRO A 132 -7.89 -11.10 -7.55
N ASP A 133 -8.62 -11.81 -6.72
CA ASP A 133 -9.60 -12.84 -7.07
C ASP A 133 -11.07 -12.41 -6.87
N ALA A 134 -11.29 -11.20 -6.36
CA ALA A 134 -12.62 -10.61 -6.30
C ALA A 134 -12.95 -9.88 -7.62
N PRO A 135 -14.23 -9.86 -8.04
CA PRO A 135 -14.68 -9.02 -9.14
C PRO A 135 -14.58 -7.53 -8.76
N THR A 136 -15.02 -6.64 -9.66
CA THR A 136 -15.32 -5.25 -9.29
C THR A 136 -16.28 -5.20 -8.11
N VAL A 137 -15.99 -4.32 -7.14
CA VAL A 137 -16.77 -4.18 -5.90
C VAL A 137 -17.20 -2.74 -5.66
N ASP A 138 -18.24 -2.61 -4.85
CA ASP A 138 -18.67 -1.38 -4.21
C ASP A 138 -18.26 -1.38 -2.74
N VAL A 139 -18.02 -0.19 -2.19
CA VAL A 139 -17.99 0.02 -0.73
C VAL A 139 -19.22 0.83 -0.36
N VAL A 140 -20.06 0.27 0.49
CA VAL A 140 -21.36 0.82 0.87
C VAL A 140 -21.38 1.12 2.37
N GLU A 141 -21.74 2.34 2.73
CA GLU A 141 -21.98 2.71 4.12
C GLU A 141 -23.43 2.37 4.49
N THR A 142 -23.61 1.58 5.56
CA THR A 142 -24.93 1.03 5.95
C THR A 142 -25.46 1.49 7.30
N SER A 143 -24.65 2.15 8.12
CA SER A 143 -25.04 2.57 9.48
C SER A 143 -25.54 4.01 9.55
N VAL A 144 -25.00 4.90 8.72
CA VAL A 144 -25.32 6.32 8.62
C VAL A 144 -25.73 6.61 7.17
N PRO A 145 -26.86 6.04 6.72
CA PRO A 145 -27.15 5.56 5.35
C PRO A 145 -26.69 6.51 4.23
N ALA A 146 -25.38 6.54 3.99
CA ALA A 146 -24.76 7.40 2.99
C ALA A 146 -24.77 6.72 1.60
N GLY A 147 -25.06 5.41 1.56
CA GLY A 147 -25.13 4.63 0.33
C GLY A 147 -23.74 4.19 -0.14
N THR A 148 -23.60 3.97 -1.45
CA THR A 148 -22.33 3.62 -2.07
C THR A 148 -21.36 4.79 -1.98
N ILE A 149 -20.25 4.59 -1.29
CA ILE A 149 -19.19 5.59 -1.08
C ILE A 149 -17.98 5.38 -1.99
N VAL A 150 -17.78 4.16 -2.48
CA VAL A 150 -16.86 3.84 -3.58
C VAL A 150 -17.63 2.95 -4.53
N ASP A 151 -17.79 3.40 -5.77
CA ASP A 151 -18.58 2.72 -6.80
C ASP A 151 -17.64 2.06 -7.81
N ASN A 152 -17.85 0.77 -8.05
CA ASN A 152 -17.20 -0.02 -9.08
C ASN A 152 -15.66 0.07 -9.09
N ILE A 153 -15.02 -0.12 -7.93
CA ILE A 153 -13.55 -0.21 -7.85
C ILE A 153 -13.10 -1.60 -8.27
N SER A 154 -12.07 -1.69 -9.12
CA SER A 154 -11.47 -2.95 -9.56
C SER A 154 -10.07 -3.12 -8.98
N PHE A 155 -9.61 -4.36 -8.83
CA PHE A 155 -8.20 -4.62 -8.51
C PHE A 155 -7.28 -4.02 -9.60
N PRO A 156 -6.15 -3.36 -9.25
CA PRO A 156 -5.65 -3.02 -7.91
C PRO A 156 -5.84 -1.53 -7.55
N ASP A 157 -6.93 -0.92 -8.00
CA ASP A 157 -7.08 0.53 -8.02
C ASP A 157 -7.28 1.14 -6.63
N PHE A 158 -7.02 2.45 -6.54
CA PHE A 158 -7.36 3.28 -5.40
C PHE A 158 -8.61 4.10 -5.72
N GLY A 159 -9.60 4.12 -4.82
CA GLY A 159 -10.86 4.83 -4.98
C GLY A 159 -10.78 6.34 -4.74
N GLY A 160 -9.60 6.87 -4.44
CA GLY A 160 -9.42 8.25 -3.97
C GLY A 160 -9.86 8.43 -2.52
N TYR A 161 -9.67 9.64 -1.99
CA TYR A 161 -10.08 9.97 -0.63
C TYR A 161 -11.56 10.33 -0.56
N LEU A 162 -12.22 9.77 0.45
CA LEU A 162 -13.52 10.14 0.93
C LEU A 162 -13.37 10.88 2.26
N GLU A 163 -13.98 12.06 2.38
CA GLU A 163 -14.01 12.80 3.63
C GLU A 163 -15.29 12.48 4.38
N LEU A 164 -15.18 11.77 5.50
CA LEU A 164 -16.32 11.38 6.32
C LEU A 164 -16.37 12.19 7.62
N PRO A 165 -17.56 12.53 8.14
CA PRO A 165 -17.68 13.07 9.50
C PRO A 165 -17.04 12.12 10.54
N ASN A 166 -16.57 12.64 11.67
CA ASN A 166 -16.03 11.82 12.76
C ASN A 166 -17.15 11.04 13.49
N LEU A 167 -17.60 9.94 12.89
CA LEU A 167 -18.65 9.04 13.37
C LEU A 167 -18.22 7.58 13.23
N ASP A 168 -18.95 6.69 13.90
CA ASP A 168 -18.80 5.26 13.71
C ASP A 168 -19.57 4.83 12.44
N PHE A 169 -18.86 4.27 11.46
CA PHE A 169 -19.45 3.75 10.22
C PHE A 169 -19.34 2.24 10.14
N THR A 170 -20.32 1.62 9.48
CA THR A 170 -20.22 0.25 8.99
C THR A 170 -20.08 0.29 7.48
N LEU A 171 -18.95 -0.22 6.98
CA LEU A 171 -18.65 -0.32 5.57
C LEU A 171 -18.81 -1.76 5.12
N ASP A 172 -19.79 -1.99 4.25
CA ASP A 172 -19.97 -3.25 3.55
C ASP A 172 -19.18 -3.20 2.24
N VAL A 173 -18.51 -4.30 1.91
CA VAL A 173 -17.96 -4.51 0.56
C VAL A 173 -18.95 -5.40 -0.18
N ARG A 174 -19.39 -4.95 -1.36
CA ARG A 174 -20.40 -5.64 -2.16
C ARG A 174 -19.97 -5.85 -3.60
N ASP A 175 -20.60 -6.77 -4.32
CA ASP A 175 -20.42 -6.89 -5.77
C ASP A 175 -20.86 -5.63 -6.54
N GLU A 176 -20.49 -5.52 -7.82
CA GLU A 176 -20.84 -4.39 -8.71
C GLU A 176 -22.36 -4.16 -8.89
N THR A 177 -23.21 -5.09 -8.41
CA THR A 177 -24.66 -4.92 -8.43
C THR A 177 -25.20 -4.38 -7.11
N GLY A 178 -24.35 -4.23 -6.09
CA GLY A 178 -24.67 -3.76 -4.75
C GLY A 178 -25.52 -4.72 -3.91
N THR A 179 -25.65 -5.99 -4.35
CA THR A 179 -26.65 -6.94 -3.82
C THR A 179 -26.07 -7.92 -2.81
N VAL A 180 -24.80 -8.30 -2.95
CA VAL A 180 -24.10 -9.30 -2.12
C VAL A 180 -22.85 -8.67 -1.55
#